data_AF-A0A7Y1VRI5-F1
#
_entry.id   AF-A0A7Y1VRI5-F1
#
_cell.length_a   1.000
_cell.length_b   1.000
_cell.length_c   1.000
_cell.angle_alpha   90.00
_cell.angle_beta   90.00
_cell.angle_gamma   90.00
#
_symmetry.space_group_name_H-M   'P 1'
#
loop_
_entity.id
_entity.type
_entity.pdbx_description
1 polymer ?
#
loop_
_entity_poly.entity_id
_entity_poly.type
_entity_poly.pdbx_seq_one_letter_code
_entity_poly.pdbx_strand_id
1 'polypeptide(L)'
;MNVVLPRWNASTNLFADGSALINQSFVNLVQTFGQLGENSAALDGANPAFSPNEDILGNIRTNPDLGAVEFLVLCETVAVNN
;
A
#
# COMPACT_ATOMS: atom_id res chain seq x y z
N MET A 1 -11.16 5.99 12.89
CA MET A 1 -10.03 5.12 12.52
C MET A 1 -9.28 4.73 13.78
N ASN A 2 -8.91 3.46 13.93
CA ASN A 2 -8.03 2.99 15.00
C ASN A 2 -6.79 2.38 14.35
N VAL A 3 -5.62 2.95 14.63
CA VAL A 3 -4.34 2.41 14.13
C VAL A 3 -3.85 1.38 15.14
N VAL A 4 -3.81 0.10 14.76
CA VAL A 4 -3.16 -0.93 15.58
C VAL A 4 -1.66 -0.83 15.32
N LEU A 5 -0.93 -0.29 16.29
CA LEU A 5 0.53 -0.22 16.19
C LEU A 5 1.11 -1.63 16.27
N PRO A 6 1.98 -2.03 15.33
CA PRO A 6 2.57 -3.36 15.33
C PRO A 6 3.67 -3.46 16.37
N ARG A 7 3.27 -3.57 17.63
CA ARG A 7 4.17 -3.82 18.75
C ARG A 7 4.41 -5.32 18.85
N TRP A 8 5.68 -5.71 18.92
CA TRP A 8 6.05 -7.12 19.05
C TRP A 8 5.54 -7.70 20.37
N ASN A 9 4.87 -8.85 20.30
CA ASN A 9 4.49 -9.64 21.46
C ASN A 9 5.27 -10.96 21.46
N ALA A 10 6.21 -11.08 22.40
CA ALA A 10 7.07 -12.24 22.53
C ALA A 10 6.32 -13.51 23.01
N SER A 11 5.15 -13.40 23.64
CA SER A 11 4.39 -14.59 24.08
C SER A 11 3.66 -15.29 22.94
N THR A 12 3.28 -14.53 21.90
CA THR A 12 2.60 -15.06 20.71
C THR A 12 3.52 -15.16 19.49
N ASN A 13 4.74 -14.62 19.56
CA ASN A 13 5.65 -14.45 18.41
C ASN A 13 4.99 -13.74 17.22
N LEU A 14 4.15 -12.75 17.52
CA LEU A 14 3.44 -11.94 16.54
C LEU A 14 3.49 -10.47 16.96
N PHE A 15 3.35 -9.58 15.99
CA PHE A 15 3.00 -8.20 16.23
C PHE A 15 1.52 -8.08 16.63
N ALA A 16 1.18 -7.00 17.33
CA ALA A 16 -0.19 -6.73 17.80
C ALA A 16 -1.22 -6.56 16.66
N ASP A 17 -0.76 -6.32 15.43
CA ASP A 17 -1.58 -6.31 14.21
C ASP A 17 -1.79 -7.72 13.61
N GLY A 18 -1.23 -8.76 14.24
CA GLY A 18 -1.29 -10.15 13.78
C GLY A 18 -0.16 -10.56 12.83
N SER A 19 0.70 -9.63 12.40
CA SER A 19 1.81 -9.93 11.51
C SER A 19 2.90 -10.75 12.22
N ALA A 20 3.56 -11.66 11.51
CA ALA A 20 4.72 -12.40 12.04
C ALA A 20 6.06 -11.77 11.63
N LEU A 21 6.06 -10.95 10.57
CA LEU A 21 7.24 -10.36 9.97
C LEU A 21 7.12 -8.84 9.92
N ILE A 22 8.25 -8.13 10.05
CA ILE A 22 8.30 -6.66 9.91
C ILE A 22 7.78 -6.25 8.54
N ASN A 23 8.18 -6.95 7.48
CA ASN A 23 7.74 -6.63 6.12
C ASN A 23 6.22 -6.79 5.95
N GLN A 24 5.63 -7.82 6.56
CA GLN A 24 4.18 -8.02 6.51
C GLN A 24 3.45 -6.84 7.18
N SER A 25 3.91 -6.44 8.36
CA SER A 25 3.34 -5.30 9.06
C SER A 25 3.51 -3.98 8.31
N PHE A 26 4.69 -3.78 7.71
CA PHE A 26 4.98 -2.64 6.85
C PHE A 26 4.00 -2.55 5.67
N VAL A 27 3.81 -3.64 4.92
CA VAL A 27 2.87 -3.68 3.80
C VAL A 27 1.44 -3.40 4.27
N ASN A 28 1.01 -4.01 5.38
CA ASN A 28 -0.33 -3.80 5.94
C ASN A 28 -0.58 -2.31 6.28
N LEU A 29 0.38 -1.65 6.93
CA LEU A 29 0.27 -0.22 7.26
C LEU A 29 0.22 0.66 6.01
N VAL A 30 1.07 0.38 5.02
CA VAL A 30 1.10 1.12 3.77
C VAL A 30 -0.22 0.96 3.01
N GLN A 31 -0.75 -0.25 2.89
CA GLN A 31 -2.03 -0.49 2.22
C GLN A 31 -3.21 0.14 2.95
N THR A 32 -3.20 0.13 4.28
CA THR A 32 -4.31 0.67 5.10
C THR A 32 -4.33 2.20 5.10
N PHE A 33 -3.16 2.85 5.13
CA PHE A 33 -3.06 4.30 5.36
C PHE A 33 -2.48 5.10 4.21
N GLY A 34 -1.85 4.45 3.24
CA GLY A 34 -1.20 5.08 2.09
C GLY A 34 -2.00 5.01 0.80
N GLN A 35 -3.04 4.16 0.71
CA GLN A 35 -3.84 4.06 -0.51
C GLN A 35 -4.67 5.32 -0.77
N LEU A 36 -4.65 5.74 -2.03
CA LEU A 36 -5.55 6.77 -2.55
C LEU A 36 -6.93 6.17 -2.82
N GLY A 37 -7.95 7.01 -2.72
CA GLY A 37 -9.28 6.67 -3.25
C GLY A 37 -9.33 6.86 -4.77
N GLU A 38 -10.22 6.11 -5.43
CA GLU A 38 -10.43 6.11 -6.90
C GLU A 38 -10.63 7.50 -7.54
N ASN A 39 -11.06 8.50 -6.77
CA ASN A 39 -11.33 9.86 -7.27
C ASN A 39 -10.41 10.91 -6.65
N SER A 40 -9.27 10.49 -6.10
CA SER A 40 -8.32 11.41 -5.48
C SER A 40 -7.67 12.32 -6.52
N ALA A 41 -7.57 13.61 -6.23
CA ALA A 41 -6.78 14.54 -7.03
C ALA A 41 -5.26 14.26 -6.98
N ALA A 42 -4.83 13.35 -6.10
CA ALA A 42 -3.46 12.87 -6.06
C ALA A 42 -3.12 11.88 -7.19
N LEU A 43 -4.13 11.31 -7.86
CA LEU A 43 -3.92 10.38 -8.96
C LEU A 43 -3.24 11.07 -10.15
N ASP A 44 -2.18 10.46 -10.68
CA ASP A 44 -1.35 10.94 -11.78
C ASP A 44 -0.83 12.39 -11.55
N GLY A 45 -0.83 12.86 -10.30
CA GLY A 45 -0.67 14.27 -9.97
C GLY A 45 0.78 14.69 -9.73
N ALA A 46 1.72 13.75 -9.64
CA ALA A 46 3.12 14.06 -9.39
C ALA A 46 3.86 14.39 -10.68
N ASN A 47 4.91 15.22 -10.58
CA ASN A 47 5.78 15.51 -11.72
C ASN A 47 6.75 14.34 -11.95
N PRO A 48 6.69 13.64 -13.09
CA PRO A 48 7.55 12.48 -13.35
C PRO A 48 9.05 12.77 -13.28
N ALA A 49 9.48 14.00 -13.60
CA ALA A 49 10.89 14.38 -13.54
C ALA A 49 11.46 14.42 -12.10
N PHE A 50 10.60 14.44 -11.09
CA PHE A 50 10.97 14.52 -9.68
C PHE A 50 10.39 13.37 -8.84
N SER A 51 9.80 12.36 -9.48
CA SER A 51 9.28 11.18 -8.82
C SER A 51 10.28 10.02 -8.89
N PRO A 52 10.43 9.22 -7.82
CA PRO A 52 11.16 7.96 -7.90
C PRO A 52 10.49 6.99 -8.87
N ASN A 53 11.29 6.14 -9.53
CA ASN A 53 10.79 5.14 -10.49
C ASN A 53 9.84 4.09 -9.87
N GLU A 54 9.92 3.89 -8.55
CA GLU A 54 9.13 2.90 -7.82
C GLU A 54 8.53 3.49 -6.55
N ASP A 55 7.36 3.00 -6.16
CA ASP A 55 6.68 3.34 -4.91
C ASP A 55 7.30 2.68 -3.68
N ILE A 56 6.75 2.99 -2.51
CA ILE A 56 7.26 2.47 -1.24
C ILE A 56 7.10 0.94 -1.12
N LEU A 57 6.24 0.32 -1.94
CA LEU A 57 6.06 -1.13 -2.04
C LEU A 57 6.84 -1.77 -3.19
N GLY A 58 7.56 -0.97 -4.00
CA GLY A 58 8.33 -1.42 -5.16
C GLY A 58 7.51 -1.50 -6.45
N ASN A 59 6.32 -0.91 -6.52
CA ASN A 59 5.54 -0.85 -7.77
C ASN A 59 6.12 0.23 -8.69
N ILE A 60 6.26 -0.07 -9.98
CA ILE A 60 6.73 0.90 -10.98
C ILE A 60 5.75 2.06 -11.11
N ARG A 61 6.28 3.29 -11.15
CA ARG A 61 5.53 4.51 -11.44
C ARG A 61 5.64 4.88 -12.92
N THR A 62 4.52 4.87 -13.64
CA THR A 62 4.45 5.31 -15.05
C THR A 62 3.90 6.73 -15.15
N ASN A 63 2.73 6.96 -14.57
CA ASN A 63 2.15 8.27 -14.30
C ASN A 63 2.08 8.43 -12.77
N PRO A 64 3.11 9.00 -12.14
CA PRO A 64 3.26 8.91 -10.70
C PRO A 64 2.17 9.65 -9.95
N ASP A 65 1.64 9.01 -8.91
CA ASP A 65 0.72 9.63 -7.98
C ASP A 65 1.46 10.54 -6.98
N LEU A 66 0.74 11.53 -6.43
CA LEU A 66 1.24 12.29 -5.29
C LEU A 66 1.20 11.42 -4.03
N GLY A 67 2.39 11.15 -3.49
CA GLY A 67 2.55 10.44 -2.22
C GLY A 67 3.53 9.29 -2.33
N ALA A 68 3.43 8.35 -1.39
CA ALA A 68 4.38 7.25 -1.25
C ALA A 68 3.95 5.98 -1.98
N VAL A 69 2.68 5.85 -2.36
CA VAL A 69 2.06 4.60 -2.87
C VAL A 69 1.31 4.92 -4.15
N GLU A 70 1.46 4.07 -5.17
CA GLU A 70 0.63 4.16 -6.38
C GLU A 70 -0.76 3.56 -6.13
N PHE A 71 -1.75 4.15 -6.76
CA PHE A 71 -3.09 3.61 -6.80
C PHE A 71 -3.12 2.37 -7.69
N LEU A 72 -3.34 1.21 -7.07
CA LEU A 72 -3.52 -0.04 -7.77
C LEU A 72 -5.02 -0.31 -7.91
N VAL A 73 -5.54 -0.21 -9.14
CA VAL A 73 -6.85 -0.79 -9.44
C VAL A 73 -6.73 -2.30 -9.30
N LEU A 74 -7.45 -2.87 -8.34
CA LEU A 74 -7.68 -4.32 -8.31
C LEU A 74 -8.49 -4.66 -9.55
N CYS A 75 -7.84 -5.17 -10.60
CA CYS A 75 -8.56 -5.77 -11.71
C CYS A 75 -9.29 -7.00 -11.18
N GLU A 76 -10.60 -6.90 -10.97
CA GLU A 76 -11.41 -8.05 -10.61
C GLU A 76 -11.43 -8.99 -11.83
N THR A 77 -10.71 -10.11 -11.74
CA THR A 77 -10.81 -11.16 -12.74
C THR A 77 -12.25 -11.68 -12.71
N VAL A 78 -13.09 -11.24 -13.63
CA VAL A 78 -14.40 -11.87 -13.85
C VAL A 78 -14.11 -13.30 -14.27
N ALA A 79 -14.34 -14.26 -13.37
CA ALA A 79 -14.31 -15.67 -13.71
C ALA A 79 -15.40 -15.91 -14.75
N VAL A 80 -15.00 -15.99 -16.02
CA VAL A 80 -15.90 -16.39 -17.12
C VAL A 80 -16.14 -17.88 -16.95
N ASN A 81 -17.22 -18.23 -16.26
CA ASN A 81 -17.69 -19.62 -16.18
C ASN A 81 -18.30 -19.97 -17.54
N ASN A 82 -17.54 -20.71 -18.37
CA ASN A 82 -18.05 -21.41 -19.54
C ASN A 82 -18.80 -22.67 -19.13
#